data_AF-A0A9P5CRS7-F1
#
_entry.id   AF-A0A9P5CRS7-F1
#
_cell.length_a   1.000
_cell.length_b   1.000
_cell.length_c   1.000
_cell.angle_alpha   90.00
_cell.angle_beta   90.00
_cell.angle_gamma   90.00
#
_symmetry.space_group_name_H-M   'P 1'
#
loop_
_entity.id
_entity.type
_entity.pdbx_description
1 polymer ?
#
loop_
_entity_poly.entity_id
_entity_poly.type
_entity_poly.pdbx_seq_one_letter_code
_entity_poly.pdbx_strand_id
1 'polypeptide(L)'
;MQDRQLQRARIISSVAATMISLACGSNYVYSAWAPQFAERLKYSTTESNLVGLAGNLGMYACGLPIGLFVDKKGPRPAVLIGSILLGLGYFPLYQAYNSGSGPVFLMCLYSFLSGLGGCTAFAAAIKTSALNWPHHRGTATAFPLAAFGLSAFFFSLIGGFLFPGDTSDFLLLLSCGTSGMTFLGFWFLRIIPHGNYQSVATSEEDKPEEPQPRRGGLFEPADQESGIRVFSARKPFDPTSGRTAGGSTSNPTTAASSTIVAETDDDEDETSSLVSKVSSVAGEVYVQNVDMDRSHLVDVRGWDLLRNLEFWQLFVIMGILAGIGLMTINNIGHSVQALWQHFDDSISNDSLLKLQNLHVSILSVCSFSGRLMSGVGSDFLVKVLHASRIWCLFVAGSIFFVAQICAMNIINPHMLGFVSGLSGLGYGFLFGVFPSIVAESFGIHGLSQNWGLMTMSPVLSGNIFNLFYGVVFDQHSVVGPNGERSCIEGLECYRSAYLVTVAACALGFALTLWVIRHQWVQRQRDAKSKDGHLED
;
A
#
# COMPACT_ATOMS: atom_id res chain seq x y z
N MET A 1 19.08 27.79 -1.50
CA MET A 1 18.53 27.52 -0.14
C MET A 1 17.13 26.91 -0.18
N GLN A 2 16.24 27.40 -1.04
CA GLN A 2 14.84 26.99 -1.15
C GLN A 2 14.67 25.46 -1.38
N ASP A 3 15.49 24.84 -2.22
CA ASP A 3 15.42 23.39 -2.48
C ASP A 3 15.74 22.55 -1.24
N ARG A 4 16.70 22.98 -0.41
CA ARG A 4 17.05 22.30 0.85
C ARG A 4 15.91 22.40 1.87
N GLN A 5 15.12 23.47 1.84
CA GLN A 5 13.91 23.61 2.65
C GLN A 5 12.76 22.73 2.12
N LEU A 6 12.56 22.70 0.79
CA LEU A 6 11.57 21.84 0.15
C LEU A 6 11.87 20.34 0.38
N GLN A 7 13.14 19.94 0.28
CA GLN A 7 13.59 18.58 0.55
C GLN A 7 13.37 18.19 2.02
N ARG A 8 13.71 19.07 2.99
CA ARG A 8 13.41 18.87 4.41
C ARG A 8 11.90 18.70 4.65
N ALA A 9 11.07 19.54 4.03
CA ALA A 9 9.62 19.45 4.15
C ALA A 9 9.06 18.14 3.55
N ARG A 10 9.62 17.65 2.44
CA ARG A 10 9.25 16.34 1.85
C ARG A 10 9.59 15.19 2.80
N ILE A 11 10.78 15.20 3.41
CA ILE A 11 11.20 14.20 4.40
C ILE A 11 10.25 14.22 5.61
N ILE A 12 9.96 15.39 6.18
CA ILE A 12 9.03 15.54 7.31
C ILE A 12 7.65 14.97 6.95
N SER A 13 7.12 15.26 5.76
CA SER A 13 5.83 14.71 5.32
C SER A 13 5.87 13.20 5.08
N SER A 14 7.00 12.62 4.63
CA SER A 14 7.17 11.17 4.49
C SER A 14 7.28 10.46 5.85
N VAL A 15 7.96 11.07 6.84
CA VAL A 15 7.99 10.56 8.22
C VAL A 15 6.58 10.58 8.83
N ALA A 16 5.84 11.68 8.64
CA ALA A 16 4.45 11.78 9.08
C ALA A 16 3.52 10.73 8.42
N ALA A 17 3.67 10.50 7.11
CA ALA A 17 2.94 9.45 6.40
C ALA A 17 3.28 8.04 6.93
N THR A 18 4.54 7.80 7.27
CA THR A 18 5.02 6.52 7.84
C THR A 18 4.45 6.30 9.24
N MET A 19 4.44 7.34 10.09
CA MET A 19 3.82 7.31 11.42
C MET A 19 2.30 7.09 11.38
N ILE A 20 1.59 7.74 10.45
CA ILE A 20 0.16 7.47 10.22
C ILE A 20 -0.04 6.01 9.81
N SER A 21 0.76 5.50 8.87
CA SER A 21 0.62 4.12 8.39
C SER A 21 0.91 3.08 9.47
N LEU A 22 1.84 3.39 10.41
CA LEU A 22 2.11 2.59 11.59
C LEU A 22 0.88 2.51 12.53
N ALA A 23 0.12 3.60 12.67
CA ALA A 23 -1.13 3.60 13.42
C ALA A 23 -2.25 2.82 12.69
N CYS A 24 -2.37 2.96 11.37
CA CYS A 24 -3.44 2.34 10.57
C CYS A 24 -3.43 0.80 10.55
N GLY A 25 -2.27 0.17 10.76
CA GLY A 25 -2.14 -1.30 10.70
C GLY A 25 -2.61 -2.06 11.94
N SER A 26 -3.08 -1.35 12.97
CA SER A 26 -3.50 -1.90 14.28
C SER A 26 -4.51 -3.06 14.23
N ASN A 27 -5.23 -3.26 13.12
CA ASN A 27 -6.05 -4.46 12.91
C ASN A 27 -5.26 -5.78 12.97
N TYR A 28 -3.96 -5.79 12.64
CA TYR A 28 -3.13 -6.99 12.80
C TYR A 28 -2.80 -7.31 14.28
N VAL A 29 -3.05 -6.38 15.20
CA VAL A 29 -2.96 -6.62 16.66
C VAL A 29 -4.13 -7.47 17.15
N TYR A 30 -5.21 -7.63 16.35
CA TYR A 30 -6.45 -8.30 16.75
C TYR A 30 -6.22 -9.64 17.47
N SER A 31 -5.37 -10.50 16.92
CA SER A 31 -5.08 -11.83 17.49
C SER A 31 -4.26 -11.85 18.78
N ALA A 32 -3.73 -10.70 19.24
CA ALA A 32 -3.07 -10.58 20.54
C ALA A 32 -4.06 -10.36 21.70
N TRP A 33 -5.30 -9.95 21.41
CA TRP A 33 -6.33 -9.62 22.42
C TRP A 33 -7.70 -10.29 22.16
N ALA A 34 -7.95 -10.75 20.94
CA ALA A 34 -9.18 -11.44 20.57
C ALA A 34 -9.52 -12.65 21.45
N PRO A 35 -8.57 -13.51 21.87
CA PRO A 35 -8.88 -14.63 22.75
C PRO A 35 -9.42 -14.19 24.12
N GLN A 36 -8.77 -13.21 24.76
CA GLN A 36 -9.18 -12.65 26.05
C GLN A 36 -10.50 -11.88 25.94
N PHE A 37 -10.71 -11.17 24.82
CA PHE A 37 -11.96 -10.47 24.56
C PHE A 37 -13.12 -11.46 24.38
N ALA A 38 -12.91 -12.56 23.66
CA ALA A 38 -13.90 -13.63 23.54
C ALA A 38 -14.18 -14.32 24.88
N GLU A 39 -13.14 -14.63 25.67
CA GLU A 39 -13.26 -15.20 27.01
C GLU A 39 -14.02 -14.27 27.97
N ARG A 40 -13.77 -12.96 27.90
CA ARG A 40 -14.42 -11.94 28.74
C ARG A 40 -15.90 -11.76 28.40
N LEU A 41 -16.25 -11.72 27.11
CA LEU A 41 -17.63 -11.54 26.63
C LEU A 41 -18.41 -12.87 26.43
N LYS A 42 -17.77 -14.02 26.70
CA LYS A 42 -18.31 -15.39 26.51
C LYS A 42 -18.71 -15.69 25.06
N TYR A 43 -17.94 -15.18 24.10
CA TYR A 43 -18.15 -15.42 22.67
C TYR A 43 -17.57 -16.77 22.22
N SER A 44 -18.19 -17.34 21.20
CA SER A 44 -17.59 -18.39 20.36
C SER A 44 -16.43 -17.88 19.52
N THR A 45 -15.55 -18.79 19.06
CA THR A 45 -14.45 -18.43 18.15
C THR A 45 -14.99 -17.89 16.82
N THR A 46 -16.13 -18.40 16.36
CA THR A 46 -16.86 -17.89 15.19
C THR A 46 -17.37 -16.46 15.39
N GLU A 47 -17.96 -16.15 16.55
CA GLU A 47 -18.42 -14.78 16.87
C GLU A 47 -17.24 -13.81 17.02
N SER A 48 -16.15 -14.25 17.67
CA SER A 48 -14.91 -13.48 17.74
C SER A 48 -14.39 -13.18 16.32
N ASN A 49 -14.22 -14.22 15.49
CA ASN A 49 -13.79 -14.06 14.10
C ASN A 49 -14.72 -13.15 13.28
N LEU A 50 -16.03 -13.13 13.53
CA LEU A 50 -16.94 -12.18 12.89
C LEU A 50 -16.59 -10.72 13.22
N VAL A 51 -16.18 -10.41 14.46
CA VAL A 51 -15.70 -9.08 14.87
C VAL A 51 -14.38 -8.72 14.14
N GLY A 52 -13.40 -9.64 14.13
CA GLY A 52 -12.14 -9.44 13.40
C GLY A 52 -12.35 -9.29 11.88
N LEU A 53 -13.33 -9.99 11.31
CA LEU A 53 -13.72 -9.89 9.91
C LEU A 53 -14.41 -8.58 9.58
N ALA A 54 -15.23 -8.03 10.47
CA ALA A 54 -15.82 -6.70 10.28
C ALA A 54 -14.74 -5.60 10.21
N GLY A 55 -13.68 -5.71 11.02
CA GLY A 55 -12.52 -4.80 10.94
C GLY A 55 -11.72 -4.95 9.64
N ASN A 56 -11.52 -6.18 9.17
CA ASN A 56 -10.92 -6.45 7.86
C ASN A 56 -11.80 -5.95 6.70
N LEU A 57 -13.13 -6.06 6.81
CA LEU A 57 -14.09 -5.51 5.85
C LEU A 57 -13.97 -3.99 5.77
N GLY A 58 -13.96 -3.29 6.90
CA GLY A 58 -13.75 -1.83 6.95
C GLY A 58 -12.41 -1.39 6.36
N MET A 59 -11.35 -2.17 6.61
CA MET A 59 -10.01 -1.90 6.08
C MET A 59 -9.93 -2.03 4.55
N TYR A 60 -10.47 -3.13 3.99
CA TYR A 60 -10.21 -3.47 2.59
C TYR A 60 -11.36 -3.13 1.62
N ALA A 61 -12.62 -3.19 2.07
CA ALA A 61 -13.77 -2.95 1.18
C ALA A 61 -14.10 -1.47 0.96
N CYS A 62 -13.59 -0.57 1.81
CA CYS A 62 -13.82 0.86 1.63
C CYS A 62 -12.72 1.55 0.79
N GLY A 63 -11.73 0.81 0.28
CA GLY A 63 -10.61 1.35 -0.49
C GLY A 63 -11.01 2.16 -1.72
N LEU A 64 -11.98 1.70 -2.52
CA LEU A 64 -12.46 2.42 -3.71
C LEU A 64 -13.13 3.78 -3.39
N PRO A 65 -14.18 3.87 -2.54
CA PRO A 65 -14.79 5.15 -2.20
C PRO A 65 -13.85 6.08 -1.43
N ILE A 66 -12.98 5.55 -0.56
CA ILE A 66 -11.94 6.32 0.14
C ILE A 66 -10.93 6.88 -0.86
N GLY A 67 -10.46 6.08 -1.82
CA GLY A 67 -9.56 6.53 -2.89
C GLY A 67 -10.14 7.70 -3.66
N LEU A 68 -11.39 7.57 -4.13
CA LEU A 68 -12.12 8.65 -4.80
C LEU A 68 -12.30 9.91 -3.93
N PHE A 69 -12.50 9.75 -2.62
CA PHE A 69 -12.60 10.87 -1.68
C PHE A 69 -11.26 11.59 -1.49
N VAL A 70 -10.17 10.85 -1.25
CA VAL A 70 -8.78 11.33 -1.15
C VAL A 70 -8.31 11.95 -2.49
N ASP A 71 -8.87 11.50 -3.60
CA ASP A 71 -8.64 12.03 -4.94
C ASP A 71 -9.36 13.36 -5.20
N LYS A 72 -10.61 13.51 -4.75
CA LYS A 72 -11.39 14.75 -4.93
C LYS A 72 -11.14 15.83 -3.88
N LYS A 73 -10.97 15.47 -2.60
CA LYS A 73 -10.85 16.42 -1.47
C LYS A 73 -9.43 16.52 -0.89
N GLY A 74 -8.48 15.72 -1.38
CA GLY A 74 -7.10 15.68 -0.91
C GLY A 74 -6.91 14.85 0.39
N PRO A 75 -5.66 14.67 0.83
CA PRO A 75 -5.33 13.73 1.91
C PRO A 75 -5.64 14.25 3.33
N ARG A 76 -5.58 15.57 3.58
CA ARG A 76 -5.68 16.10 4.95
C ARG A 76 -7.05 15.88 5.60
N PRO A 77 -8.21 16.10 4.92
CA PRO A 77 -9.51 15.78 5.48
C PRO A 77 -9.69 14.28 5.77
N ALA A 78 -9.10 13.42 4.94
CA ALA A 78 -9.17 11.97 5.11
C ALA A 78 -8.42 11.49 6.38
N VAL A 79 -7.24 12.04 6.68
CA VAL A 79 -6.53 11.74 7.94
C VAL A 79 -7.34 12.17 9.17
N LEU A 80 -7.98 13.34 9.13
CA LEU A 80 -8.81 13.80 10.25
C LEU A 80 -10.03 12.91 10.47
N ILE A 81 -10.73 12.52 9.40
CA ILE A 81 -11.83 11.54 9.47
C ILE A 81 -11.32 10.19 10.00
N GLY A 82 -10.20 9.70 9.48
CA GLY A 82 -9.59 8.44 9.92
C GLY A 82 -9.22 8.42 11.41
N SER A 83 -8.65 9.52 11.90
CA SER A 83 -8.32 9.72 13.31
C SER A 83 -9.55 9.62 14.23
N ILE A 84 -10.68 10.23 13.83
CA ILE A 84 -11.92 10.20 14.60
C ILE A 84 -12.53 8.79 14.58
N LEU A 85 -12.57 8.14 13.41
CA LEU A 85 -13.10 6.79 13.24
C LEU A 85 -12.29 5.73 14.00
N LEU A 86 -10.96 5.85 14.07
CA LEU A 86 -10.10 4.97 14.87
C LEU A 86 -10.46 5.06 16.36
N GLY A 87 -10.61 6.27 16.91
CA GLY A 87 -11.05 6.48 18.29
C GLY A 87 -12.46 5.95 18.55
N LEU A 88 -13.42 6.25 17.66
CA LEU A 88 -14.80 5.76 17.74
C LEU A 88 -14.94 4.24 17.52
N GLY A 89 -13.94 3.58 16.94
CA GLY A 89 -13.89 2.12 16.82
C GLY A 89 -13.31 1.45 18.06
N TYR A 90 -12.12 1.85 18.51
CA TYR A 90 -11.46 1.18 19.63
C TYR A 90 -11.99 1.60 21.02
N PHE A 91 -12.46 2.84 21.21
CA PHE A 91 -12.96 3.27 22.53
C PHE A 91 -14.21 2.49 23.00
N PRO A 92 -15.23 2.23 22.14
CA PRO A 92 -16.35 1.38 22.54
C PRO A 92 -15.98 -0.10 22.75
N LEU A 93 -14.95 -0.62 22.05
CA LEU A 93 -14.43 -1.97 22.31
C LEU A 93 -13.79 -2.07 23.71
N TYR A 94 -12.98 -1.08 24.09
CA TYR A 94 -12.49 -0.92 25.48
C TYR A 94 -13.64 -0.86 26.50
N GLN A 95 -14.69 -0.07 26.22
CA GLN A 95 -15.83 0.04 27.12
C GLN A 95 -16.59 -1.29 27.25
N ALA A 96 -16.78 -2.03 26.14
CA ALA A 96 -17.46 -3.32 26.12
C ALA A 96 -16.68 -4.44 26.84
N TYR A 97 -15.34 -4.40 26.77
CA TYR A 97 -14.48 -5.29 27.54
C TYR A 97 -14.62 -5.06 29.05
N ASN A 98 -14.64 -3.79 29.48
CA ASN A 98 -14.84 -3.40 30.87
C ASN A 98 -16.24 -3.78 31.39
N SER A 99 -17.31 -3.56 30.61
CA SER A 99 -18.66 -4.00 30.97
C SER A 99 -18.86 -5.51 30.92
N GLY A 100 -17.88 -6.28 30.42
CA GLY A 100 -17.95 -7.74 30.28
C GLY A 100 -19.13 -8.22 29.43
N SER A 101 -19.71 -7.34 28.62
CA SER A 101 -20.97 -7.58 27.93
C SER A 101 -21.15 -6.62 26.76
N GLY A 102 -21.57 -7.18 25.62
CA GLY A 102 -21.91 -6.45 24.42
C GLY A 102 -22.49 -7.39 23.36
N PRO A 103 -23.46 -6.96 22.54
CA PRO A 103 -23.96 -7.78 21.44
C PRO A 103 -22.95 -7.80 20.28
N VAL A 104 -22.73 -8.97 19.70
CA VAL A 104 -21.73 -9.21 18.63
C VAL A 104 -21.87 -8.20 17.49
N PHE A 105 -23.10 -7.86 17.08
CA PHE A 105 -23.37 -6.86 16.04
C PHE A 105 -22.75 -5.49 16.31
N LEU A 106 -22.79 -4.99 17.56
CA LEU A 106 -22.15 -3.71 17.91
C LEU A 106 -20.63 -3.84 17.90
N MET A 107 -20.07 -4.96 18.36
CA MET A 107 -18.63 -5.20 18.31
C MET A 107 -18.12 -5.25 16.87
N CYS A 108 -18.86 -5.89 15.96
CA CYS A 108 -18.62 -5.86 14.53
C CYS A 108 -18.67 -4.44 13.97
N LEU A 109 -19.66 -3.62 14.35
CA LEU A 109 -19.75 -2.22 13.91
C LEU A 109 -18.55 -1.39 14.39
N TYR A 110 -18.16 -1.51 15.66
CA TYR A 110 -17.00 -0.78 16.20
C TYR A 110 -15.68 -1.22 15.56
N SER A 111 -15.49 -2.52 15.35
CA SER A 111 -14.36 -3.07 14.61
C SER A 111 -14.33 -2.56 13.15
N PHE A 112 -15.48 -2.55 12.46
CA PHE A 112 -15.60 -1.99 11.12
C PHE A 112 -15.22 -0.50 11.07
N LEU A 113 -15.63 0.30 12.07
CA LEU A 113 -15.24 1.72 12.16
C LEU A 113 -13.73 1.90 12.36
N SER A 114 -13.08 1.06 13.18
CA SER A 114 -11.62 1.11 13.33
C SER A 114 -10.89 0.78 12.02
N GLY A 115 -11.34 -0.26 11.30
CA GLY A 115 -10.79 -0.62 9.99
C GLY A 115 -11.01 0.46 8.93
N LEU A 116 -12.21 1.05 8.88
CA LEU A 116 -12.56 2.17 8.00
C LEU A 116 -11.67 3.39 8.28
N GLY A 117 -11.46 3.71 9.55
CA GLY A 117 -10.59 4.80 9.97
C GLY A 117 -9.13 4.59 9.56
N GLY A 118 -8.61 3.39 9.81
CA GLY A 118 -7.29 2.96 9.37
C GLY A 118 -7.10 3.06 7.85
N CYS A 119 -8.03 2.54 7.06
CA CYS A 119 -8.00 2.65 5.59
C CYS A 119 -7.99 4.10 5.11
N THR A 120 -8.84 4.94 5.69
CA THR A 120 -9.01 6.35 5.30
C THR A 120 -7.71 7.14 5.51
N ALA A 121 -7.06 6.98 6.66
CA ALA A 121 -5.79 7.64 6.96
C ALA A 121 -4.62 7.02 6.17
N PHE A 122 -4.61 5.71 5.95
CA PHE A 122 -3.58 5.01 5.19
C PHE A 122 -3.56 5.46 3.72
N ALA A 123 -4.71 5.50 3.04
CA ALA A 123 -4.82 5.95 1.66
C ALA A 123 -4.27 7.38 1.46
N ALA A 124 -4.53 8.26 2.42
CA ALA A 124 -4.00 9.62 2.44
C ALA A 124 -2.46 9.67 2.62
N ALA A 125 -1.90 8.81 3.48
CA ALA A 125 -0.46 8.67 3.70
C ALA A 125 0.27 8.14 2.45
N ILE A 126 -0.25 7.09 1.81
CA ILE A 126 0.30 6.52 0.57
C ILE A 126 0.30 7.56 -0.55
N LYS A 127 -0.85 8.21 -0.80
CA LYS A 127 -0.95 9.24 -1.85
C LYS A 127 0.02 10.39 -1.63
N THR A 128 0.13 10.90 -0.40
CA THR A 128 1.05 12.01 -0.10
C THR A 128 2.51 11.61 -0.38
N SER A 129 2.89 10.39 -0.01
CA SER A 129 4.24 9.86 -0.23
C SER A 129 4.56 9.71 -1.73
N ALA A 130 3.62 9.17 -2.52
CA ALA A 130 3.77 9.02 -3.96
C ALA A 130 3.87 10.38 -4.71
N LEU A 131 3.13 11.40 -4.27
CA LEU A 131 3.15 12.74 -4.89
C LEU A 131 4.37 13.57 -4.50
N ASN A 132 4.93 13.36 -3.31
CA ASN A 132 6.13 14.08 -2.87
C ASN A 132 7.43 13.58 -3.53
N TRP A 133 7.44 12.37 -4.11
CA TRP A 133 8.62 11.72 -4.68
C TRP A 133 8.34 11.04 -6.05
N PRO A 134 8.07 11.81 -7.13
CA PRO A 134 7.63 11.26 -8.41
C PRO A 134 8.67 10.40 -9.15
N HIS A 135 9.97 10.62 -8.92
CA HIS A 135 11.05 9.82 -9.52
C HIS A 135 11.37 8.55 -8.74
N HIS A 136 10.94 8.44 -7.47
CA HIS A 136 11.24 7.33 -6.57
C HIS A 136 9.97 6.81 -5.87
N ARG A 137 8.84 6.81 -6.60
CA ARG A 137 7.50 6.50 -6.06
C ARG A 137 7.45 5.17 -5.30
N GLY A 138 8.01 4.11 -5.88
CA GLY A 138 8.02 2.77 -5.26
C GLY A 138 8.71 2.75 -3.91
N THR A 139 9.92 3.30 -3.80
CA THR A 139 10.65 3.42 -2.53
C THR A 139 9.91 4.32 -1.54
N ALA A 140 9.34 5.44 -2.01
CA ALA A 140 8.64 6.40 -1.16
C ALA A 140 7.33 5.86 -0.58
N THR A 141 6.61 4.98 -1.28
CA THR A 141 5.42 4.29 -0.76
C THR A 141 5.77 3.03 0.04
N ALA A 142 6.89 2.36 -0.27
CA ALA A 142 7.34 1.15 0.44
C ALA A 142 7.53 1.37 1.95
N PHE A 143 8.07 2.52 2.38
CA PHE A 143 8.25 2.82 3.81
C PHE A 143 6.91 2.87 4.58
N PRO A 144 5.91 3.69 4.18
CA PRO A 144 4.54 3.59 4.70
C PRO A 144 3.91 2.19 4.65
N LEU A 145 4.06 1.45 3.54
CA LEU A 145 3.54 0.08 3.43
C LEU A 145 4.17 -0.88 4.44
N ALA A 146 5.49 -0.78 4.63
CA ALA A 146 6.24 -1.59 5.59
C ALA A 146 5.83 -1.23 7.03
N ALA A 147 5.73 0.06 7.36
CA ALA A 147 5.29 0.53 8.67
C ALA A 147 3.88 0.04 9.04
N PHE A 148 2.95 -0.02 8.08
CA PHE A 148 1.64 -0.66 8.29
C PHE A 148 1.78 -2.14 8.69
N GLY A 149 2.75 -2.87 8.14
CA GLY A 149 3.05 -4.26 8.54
C GLY A 149 3.67 -4.38 9.94
N LEU A 150 4.50 -3.40 10.34
CA LEU A 150 5.19 -3.33 11.63
C LEU A 150 4.30 -2.86 12.81
N SER A 151 3.12 -2.32 12.49
CA SER A 151 2.14 -1.81 13.46
C SER A 151 1.84 -2.75 14.62
N ALA A 152 1.69 -4.05 14.36
CA ALA A 152 1.29 -4.99 15.39
C ALA A 152 2.39 -5.22 16.42
N PHE A 153 3.64 -5.38 15.97
CA PHE A 153 4.82 -5.36 16.84
C PHE A 153 4.91 -4.07 17.65
N PHE A 154 4.71 -2.90 17.01
CA PHE A 154 4.81 -1.61 17.69
C PHE A 154 3.81 -1.49 18.84
N PHE A 155 2.53 -1.81 18.62
CA PHE A 155 1.52 -1.76 19.68
C PHE A 155 1.72 -2.86 20.73
N SER A 156 1.97 -4.12 20.34
CA SER A 156 2.23 -5.21 21.30
C SER A 156 3.47 -4.97 22.17
N LEU A 157 4.53 -4.35 21.63
CA LEU A 157 5.73 -3.99 22.39
C LEU A 157 5.42 -2.91 23.44
N ILE A 158 4.70 -1.85 23.06
CA ILE A 158 4.31 -0.78 23.99
C ILE A 158 3.32 -1.29 25.03
N GLY A 159 2.35 -2.12 24.63
CA GLY A 159 1.39 -2.77 25.52
C GLY A 159 2.08 -3.66 26.55
N GLY A 160 2.99 -4.53 26.11
CA GLY A 160 3.74 -5.41 27.01
C GLY A 160 4.66 -4.69 27.99
N PHE A 161 5.10 -3.46 27.68
CA PHE A 161 5.93 -2.64 28.57
C PHE A 161 5.11 -1.75 29.52
N LEU A 162 4.01 -1.14 29.04
CA LEU A 162 3.18 -0.21 29.83
C LEU A 162 2.10 -0.92 30.65
N PHE A 163 1.50 -1.98 30.10
CA PHE A 163 0.30 -2.63 30.63
C PHE A 163 0.46 -4.17 30.65
N PRO A 164 1.41 -4.70 31.46
CA PRO A 164 1.68 -6.13 31.51
C PRO A 164 0.46 -6.90 32.03
N GLY A 165 -0.15 -7.70 31.16
CA GLY A 165 -1.27 -8.58 31.49
C GLY A 165 -2.66 -7.95 31.39
N ASP A 166 -2.80 -6.64 31.19
CA ASP A 166 -4.11 -5.97 31.12
C ASP A 166 -4.56 -5.70 29.67
N THR A 167 -5.58 -6.46 29.23
CA THR A 167 -6.18 -6.30 27.90
C THR A 167 -7.06 -5.04 27.78
N SER A 168 -7.59 -4.52 28.90
CA SER A 168 -8.41 -3.32 28.92
C SER A 168 -7.56 -2.09 28.62
N ASP A 169 -6.49 -1.88 29.40
CA ASP A 169 -5.57 -0.77 29.16
C ASP A 169 -4.87 -0.89 27.79
N PHE A 170 -4.69 -2.10 27.28
CA PHE A 170 -4.22 -2.33 25.92
C PHE A 170 -5.22 -1.87 24.84
N LEU A 171 -6.53 -2.12 25.01
CA LEU A 171 -7.56 -1.57 24.11
C LEU A 171 -7.65 -0.03 24.21
N LEU A 172 -7.42 0.53 25.39
CA LEU A 172 -7.32 1.98 25.57
C LEU A 172 -6.08 2.57 24.87
N LEU A 173 -4.93 1.89 24.96
CA LEU A 173 -3.71 2.21 24.21
C LEU A 173 -3.95 2.16 22.70
N LEU A 174 -4.66 1.16 22.19
CA LEU A 174 -5.03 1.10 20.77
C LEU A 174 -5.92 2.29 20.39
N SER A 175 -6.90 2.65 21.23
CA SER A 175 -7.78 3.81 20.96
C SER A 175 -7.02 5.14 20.96
N CYS A 176 -6.36 5.50 22.06
CA CYS A 176 -5.66 6.78 22.20
C CYS A 176 -4.39 6.85 21.33
N GLY A 177 -3.68 5.73 21.18
CA GLY A 177 -2.47 5.64 20.37
C GLY A 177 -2.74 5.76 18.88
N THR A 178 -3.66 4.96 18.33
CA THR A 178 -3.94 4.99 16.88
C THR A 178 -4.56 6.32 16.44
N SER A 179 -5.54 6.83 17.20
CA SER A 179 -6.15 8.14 16.94
C SER A 179 -5.15 9.28 17.15
N GLY A 180 -4.41 9.29 18.26
CA GLY A 180 -3.42 10.33 18.59
C GLY A 180 -2.28 10.42 17.59
N MET A 181 -1.66 9.29 17.20
CA MET A 181 -0.63 9.27 16.16
C MET A 181 -1.14 9.77 14.82
N THR A 182 -2.36 9.39 14.44
CA THR A 182 -3.01 9.84 13.19
C THR A 182 -3.28 11.35 13.22
N PHE A 183 -3.77 11.87 14.35
CA PHE A 183 -4.01 13.31 14.57
C PHE A 183 -2.73 14.15 14.58
N LEU A 184 -1.65 13.64 15.21
CA LEU A 184 -0.34 14.31 15.17
C LEU A 184 0.20 14.37 13.74
N GLY A 185 0.06 13.28 12.98
CA GLY A 185 0.50 13.22 11.58
C GLY A 185 -0.18 14.24 10.66
N PHE A 186 -1.45 14.59 10.91
CA PHE A 186 -2.23 15.56 10.12
C PHE A 186 -1.55 16.94 9.97
N TRP A 187 -0.81 17.40 10.98
CA TRP A 187 -0.14 18.71 10.97
C TRP A 187 1.04 18.76 9.99
N PHE A 188 1.75 17.63 9.88
CA PHE A 188 2.97 17.47 9.10
C PHE A 188 2.72 16.89 7.69
N LEU A 189 1.62 16.16 7.49
CA LEU A 189 1.26 15.58 6.19
C LEU A 189 0.86 16.67 5.20
N ARG A 190 1.74 16.96 4.23
CA ARG A 190 1.54 17.97 3.18
C ARG A 190 2.04 17.45 1.84
N ILE A 191 1.21 17.60 0.81
CA ILE A 191 1.67 17.47 -0.58
C ILE A 191 2.45 18.75 -0.91
N ILE A 192 3.68 18.59 -1.39
CA ILE A 192 4.54 19.70 -1.77
C ILE A 192 4.55 19.76 -3.30
N PRO A 193 3.98 20.81 -3.92
CA PRO A 193 3.96 20.93 -5.36
C PRO A 193 5.40 20.94 -5.89
N HIS A 194 5.58 20.33 -7.05
CA HIS A 194 6.83 20.40 -7.77
C HIS A 194 6.81 21.71 -8.56
N GLY A 195 7.94 22.43 -8.59
CA GLY A 195 8.06 23.59 -9.47
C GLY A 195 7.85 23.11 -10.90
N ASN A 196 6.76 23.56 -11.54
CA ASN A 196 6.54 23.27 -12.94
C ASN A 196 7.72 23.83 -13.72
N TYR A 197 8.35 22.99 -14.54
CA TYR A 197 9.21 23.48 -15.60
C TYR A 197 8.31 24.25 -16.57
N GLN A 198 8.26 25.58 -16.40
CA GLN A 198 7.84 26.45 -17.49
C GLN A 198 8.91 26.29 -18.56
N SER A 199 8.56 25.66 -19.68
CA SER A 199 9.32 25.82 -20.90
C SER A 199 9.39 27.33 -21.16
N VAL A 200 10.58 27.91 -21.03
CA VAL A 200 10.84 29.26 -21.55
C VAL A 200 10.42 29.19 -23.01
N ALA A 201 9.43 29.98 -23.39
CA ALA A 201 9.12 30.16 -24.80
C ALA A 201 10.38 30.78 -25.42
N THR A 202 11.13 29.99 -26.18
CA THR A 202 12.08 30.54 -27.14
C THR A 202 11.27 31.37 -28.09
N SER A 203 11.32 32.70 -27.92
CA SER A 203 10.79 33.64 -28.88
C SER A 203 11.35 33.27 -30.25
N GLU A 204 10.47 32.90 -31.20
CA GLU A 204 10.87 32.77 -32.59
C GLU A 204 10.98 34.17 -33.21
N GLU A 205 12.00 34.90 -32.77
CA GLU A 205 12.57 36.04 -33.49
C GLU A 205 14.04 35.67 -33.81
N ASP A 206 14.49 36.01 -35.01
CA ASP A 206 15.77 35.63 -35.63
C ASP A 206 16.01 34.13 -35.92
N LYS A 207 15.32 33.63 -36.96
CA LYS A 207 15.89 32.67 -37.92
C LYS A 207 16.16 33.39 -39.24
N PRO A 208 17.39 33.38 -39.79
CA PRO A 208 17.66 33.89 -41.14
C PRO A 208 16.91 33.08 -42.21
N GLU A 209 16.40 33.75 -43.25
CA GLU A 209 15.72 33.08 -44.37
C GLU A 209 16.70 32.24 -45.21
N GLU A 210 16.39 30.97 -45.43
CA GLU A 210 16.97 30.16 -46.52
C GLU A 210 16.00 30.09 -47.72
N PRO A 211 16.48 30.11 -48.98
CA PRO A 211 15.60 30.26 -50.14
C PRO A 211 14.91 28.94 -50.54
N GLN A 212 13.58 28.98 -50.70
CA GLN A 212 12.80 27.83 -51.20
C GLN A 212 13.11 27.48 -52.66
N PRO A 213 13.31 26.19 -53.01
CA PRO A 213 13.39 25.75 -54.40
C PRO A 213 11.99 25.60 -55.02
N ARG A 214 11.74 26.28 -56.13
CA ARG A 214 10.53 26.10 -56.95
C ARG A 214 10.45 24.69 -57.55
N ARG A 215 9.30 24.03 -57.40
CA ARG A 215 8.78 23.04 -58.36
C ARG A 215 7.30 23.30 -58.59
N GLY A 216 6.89 23.36 -59.85
CA GLY A 216 5.49 23.52 -60.25
C GLY A 216 4.91 22.25 -60.87
N GLY A 217 3.61 22.26 -61.15
CA GLY A 217 2.95 21.21 -61.94
C GLY A 217 1.54 20.87 -61.46
N LEU A 218 0.53 21.39 -62.16
CA LEU A 218 -0.84 20.86 -62.38
C LEU A 218 -1.55 20.11 -61.23
N PHE A 219 -2.67 20.66 -60.73
CA PHE A 219 -4.01 20.29 -61.24
C PHE A 219 -5.10 21.17 -60.57
N GLU A 220 -5.95 21.81 -61.37
CA GLU A 220 -7.30 22.26 -60.96
C GLU A 220 -8.32 21.21 -61.40
N PRO A 221 -9.45 21.08 -60.68
CA PRO A 221 -10.70 21.55 -61.29
C PRO A 221 -11.52 22.47 -60.37
N ALA A 222 -12.42 23.23 -61.00
CA ALA A 222 -13.15 24.33 -60.40
C ALA A 222 -14.61 24.00 -60.02
N ASP A 223 -15.27 25.01 -59.43
CA ASP A 223 -16.72 25.26 -59.34
C ASP A 223 -17.60 24.35 -58.46
N GLN A 224 -18.34 24.96 -57.50
CA GLN A 224 -19.74 25.37 -57.76
C GLN A 224 -20.42 26.15 -56.59
N GLU A 225 -20.86 27.37 -56.92
CA GLU A 225 -22.01 28.18 -56.43
C GLU A 225 -22.60 28.12 -54.99
N SER A 226 -22.43 29.26 -54.28
CA SER A 226 -23.50 30.16 -53.78
C SER A 226 -24.45 29.81 -52.58
N GLY A 227 -24.81 30.85 -51.79
CA GLY A 227 -25.98 30.86 -50.88
C GLY A 227 -25.68 31.00 -49.36
N ILE A 228 -25.27 32.16 -48.81
CA ILE A 228 -26.08 33.32 -48.36
C ILE A 228 -26.81 33.16 -47.00
N ARG A 229 -26.70 34.20 -46.14
CA ARG A 229 -27.43 34.56 -44.87
C ARG A 229 -26.88 34.01 -43.52
N VAL A 230 -26.84 34.77 -42.40
CA VAL A 230 -26.99 36.24 -42.13
C VAL A 230 -26.53 36.58 -40.68
N PHE A 231 -25.88 37.75 -40.49
CA PHE A 231 -25.78 38.62 -39.26
C PHE A 231 -25.28 38.04 -37.89
N SER A 232 -24.76 38.84 -36.93
CA SER A 232 -24.14 40.18 -36.90
C SER A 232 -23.66 40.52 -35.46
N ALA A 233 -22.86 41.59 -35.33
CA ALA A 233 -22.61 42.42 -34.14
C ALA A 233 -21.62 41.87 -33.06
N ARG A 234 -20.73 42.71 -32.46
CA ARG A 234 -20.38 44.12 -32.76
C ARG A 234 -18.96 44.48 -32.29
N LYS A 235 -18.36 45.42 -33.03
CA LYS A 235 -17.22 46.32 -32.70
C LYS A 235 -17.57 47.25 -31.50
N PRO A 236 -16.66 48.06 -30.88
CA PRO A 236 -15.62 48.83 -31.60
C PRO A 236 -14.29 49.20 -30.90
N PHE A 237 -13.47 49.86 -31.74
CA PHE A 237 -12.26 50.63 -31.51
C PHE A 237 -12.64 52.13 -31.48
N ASP A 238 -11.95 53.00 -30.72
CA ASP A 238 -11.62 54.36 -31.19
C ASP A 238 -10.56 55.08 -30.30
N PRO A 239 -9.83 56.11 -30.83
CA PRO A 239 -8.60 56.67 -30.22
C PRO A 239 -8.74 58.15 -29.74
N THR A 240 -7.61 58.90 -29.68
CA THR A 240 -7.39 60.35 -29.36
C THR A 240 -7.19 60.71 -27.87
N SER A 241 -6.42 61.73 -27.43
CA SER A 241 -5.32 62.56 -28.03
C SER A 241 -4.58 63.39 -26.94
N GLY A 242 -3.41 64.00 -27.27
CA GLY A 242 -2.73 65.06 -26.47
C GLY A 242 -1.53 64.57 -25.61
N ARG A 243 -0.27 65.02 -25.79
CA ARG A 243 0.34 66.31 -25.35
C ARG A 243 0.20 66.57 -23.83
N THR A 244 1.19 66.91 -23.00
CA THR A 244 2.61 67.37 -23.11
C THR A 244 3.23 67.38 -21.69
N ALA A 245 4.54 67.55 -21.37
CA ALA A 245 5.84 67.70 -22.06
C ALA A 245 7.02 67.42 -21.08
N GLY A 246 8.28 67.40 -21.56
CA GLY A 246 9.52 67.25 -20.75
C GLY A 246 9.98 65.78 -20.69
N GLY A 247 11.20 65.38 -21.06
CA GLY A 247 12.50 66.04 -20.90
C GLY A 247 13.23 65.33 -19.75
N SER A 248 14.46 64.79 -19.88
CA SER A 248 15.48 64.89 -20.93
C SER A 248 16.55 63.79 -20.74
N THR A 249 17.31 63.43 -21.80
CA THR A 249 18.76 63.03 -21.83
C THR A 249 19.39 62.25 -20.65
N SER A 250 20.25 61.23 -20.83
CA SER A 250 20.98 60.74 -22.02
C SER A 250 21.75 59.43 -21.71
N ASN A 251 22.11 58.70 -22.77
CA ASN A 251 23.05 57.55 -22.83
C ASN A 251 24.50 57.93 -22.36
N PRO A 252 25.51 57.04 -22.49
CA PRO A 252 25.72 55.69 -21.91
C PRO A 252 27.13 55.60 -21.25
N THR A 253 27.67 54.41 -20.93
CA THR A 253 29.02 53.87 -21.35
C THR A 253 29.68 52.83 -20.41
N THR A 254 30.31 51.83 -21.06
CA THR A 254 31.57 51.10 -20.74
C THR A 254 31.89 50.52 -19.34
N ALA A 255 31.90 49.18 -19.28
CA ALA A 255 33.06 48.29 -19.19
C ALA A 255 34.19 48.43 -18.11
N ALA A 256 34.67 47.24 -17.70
CA ALA A 256 36.04 46.83 -17.34
C ALA A 256 36.39 46.44 -15.87
N SER A 257 37.11 45.31 -15.82
CA SER A 257 37.60 44.45 -14.73
C SER A 257 38.47 45.03 -13.60
N SER A 258 38.42 44.36 -12.43
CA SER A 258 39.55 43.95 -11.55
C SER A 258 38.95 43.01 -10.47
N THR A 259 39.40 41.78 -10.17
CA THR A 259 40.72 41.16 -9.89
C THR A 259 41.29 41.50 -8.51
N ILE A 260 41.58 40.43 -7.71
CA ILE A 260 42.38 40.29 -6.45
C ILE A 260 41.58 39.45 -5.42
N VAL A 261 42.09 38.48 -4.64
CA VAL A 261 43.27 37.56 -4.62
C VAL A 261 42.84 36.31 -3.81
N ALA A 262 43.56 35.19 -3.89
CA ALA A 262 43.24 33.90 -3.25
C ALA A 262 43.95 33.63 -1.90
N GLU A 263 43.39 32.71 -1.11
CA GLU A 263 43.97 31.82 -0.07
C GLU A 263 43.04 30.57 -0.05
N THR A 264 43.38 29.38 -0.59
CA THR A 264 44.25 28.27 -0.11
C THR A 264 43.78 27.58 1.18
N ASP A 265 43.28 26.34 1.02
CA ASP A 265 43.56 25.07 1.76
C ASP A 265 43.57 25.07 3.32
N ASP A 266 43.09 24.06 4.06
CA ASP A 266 42.84 22.63 3.80
C ASP A 266 41.55 22.10 4.48
N ASP A 267 41.00 20.98 3.98
CA ASP A 267 39.90 20.17 4.56
C ASP A 267 40.39 18.73 4.88
N GLU A 268 40.45 18.34 6.16
CA GLU A 268 40.39 16.95 6.67
C GLU A 268 39.59 17.03 8.01
N ASP A 269 38.63 16.17 8.37
CA ASP A 269 38.57 14.72 8.13
C ASP A 269 37.12 14.14 8.09
N GLU A 270 37.01 12.87 7.68
CA GLU A 270 35.79 12.19 7.21
C GLU A 270 34.65 11.87 8.22
N THR A 271 33.43 11.61 7.70
CA THR A 271 32.89 10.21 7.63
C THR A 271 31.53 10.10 6.91
N SER A 272 31.31 8.92 6.28
CA SER A 272 30.04 8.39 5.75
C SER A 272 29.56 8.83 4.36
N SER A 273 30.31 8.43 3.33
CA SER A 273 29.85 8.37 1.93
C SER A 273 29.10 7.06 1.61
N LEU A 274 27.84 7.14 1.17
CA LEU A 274 27.15 6.02 0.47
C LEU A 274 26.23 6.51 -0.68
N VAL A 275 26.59 7.65 -1.30
CA VAL A 275 25.94 8.16 -2.51
C VAL A 275 26.96 8.20 -3.63
N SER A 276 27.01 7.14 -4.45
CA SER A 276 27.79 7.12 -5.67
C SER A 276 27.22 8.12 -6.68
N LYS A 277 27.86 9.30 -6.80
CA LYS A 277 27.66 10.20 -7.93
C LYS A 277 28.06 9.47 -9.22
N VAL A 278 27.11 9.16 -10.08
CA VAL A 278 27.41 8.93 -11.50
C VAL A 278 27.40 10.30 -12.17
N SER A 279 28.57 10.74 -12.63
CA SER A 279 28.71 12.01 -13.34
C SER A 279 28.08 11.93 -14.74
N SER A 280 27.53 13.05 -15.20
CA SER A 280 26.99 13.19 -16.54
C SER A 280 28.10 13.19 -17.60
N VAL A 281 28.03 12.24 -18.54
CA VAL A 281 28.68 12.32 -19.86
C VAL A 281 27.61 12.03 -20.91
N ALA A 282 27.63 12.77 -22.01
CA ALA A 282 26.58 12.73 -23.03
C ALA A 282 26.87 11.72 -24.15
N GLY A 283 25.82 11.10 -24.67
CA GLY A 283 25.79 10.52 -26.03
C GLY A 283 26.04 9.00 -26.16
N GLU A 284 24.98 8.20 -25.96
CA GLU A 284 24.67 6.93 -26.66
C GLU A 284 23.33 6.41 -26.09
N VAL A 285 22.17 6.67 -26.71
CA VAL A 285 21.54 5.90 -27.80
C VAL A 285 21.01 4.51 -27.34
N TYR A 286 19.70 4.45 -27.07
CA TYR A 286 18.82 3.25 -27.10
C TYR A 286 19.04 2.05 -26.13
N VAL A 287 18.86 2.23 -24.80
CA VAL A 287 18.18 1.20 -23.95
C VAL A 287 17.38 1.81 -22.76
N GLN A 288 16.75 2.97 -22.94
CA GLN A 288 16.05 3.65 -21.84
C GLN A 288 14.65 4.10 -22.29
N ASN A 289 13.60 3.39 -21.79
CA ASN A 289 12.22 3.85 -21.52
C ASN A 289 11.11 2.78 -21.64
N VAL A 290 11.35 1.62 -22.25
CA VAL A 290 10.29 0.67 -22.68
C VAL A 290 9.27 0.28 -21.59
N ASP A 291 9.71 0.01 -20.35
CA ASP A 291 8.79 -0.36 -19.26
C ASP A 291 8.15 0.85 -18.54
N MET A 292 8.80 2.02 -18.52
CA MET A 292 8.20 3.20 -17.88
C MET A 292 7.07 3.75 -18.74
N ASP A 293 7.29 3.91 -20.05
CA ASP A 293 6.26 4.42 -20.96
C ASP A 293 5.02 3.52 -21.00
N ARG A 294 5.17 2.19 -20.93
CA ARG A 294 4.03 1.27 -20.96
C ARG A 294 3.03 1.51 -19.83
N SER A 295 3.51 1.79 -18.62
CA SER A 295 2.68 2.07 -17.43
C SER A 295 2.01 3.45 -17.45
N HIS A 296 2.50 4.36 -18.30
CA HIS A 296 1.93 5.68 -18.57
C HIS A 296 0.94 5.65 -19.74
N LEU A 297 1.08 4.70 -20.68
CA LEU A 297 0.21 4.52 -21.85
C LEU A 297 -1.03 3.65 -21.55
N VAL A 298 -0.91 2.66 -20.65
CA VAL A 298 -2.05 1.86 -20.18
C VAL A 298 -2.79 2.62 -19.09
N ASP A 299 -4.09 2.85 -19.28
CA ASP A 299 -4.94 3.57 -18.31
C ASP A 299 -6.33 2.92 -18.20
N VAL A 300 -6.39 1.76 -17.54
CA VAL A 300 -7.63 1.03 -17.26
C VAL A 300 -8.12 1.45 -15.86
N ARG A 301 -9.37 1.89 -15.74
CA ARG A 301 -9.92 2.44 -14.48
C ARG A 301 -11.32 1.91 -14.15
N GLY A 302 -11.63 1.91 -12.85
CA GLY A 302 -12.98 1.67 -12.35
C GLY A 302 -13.60 0.36 -12.84
N TRP A 303 -14.81 0.44 -13.41
CA TRP A 303 -15.58 -0.72 -13.84
C TRP A 303 -14.98 -1.47 -15.04
N ASP A 304 -14.11 -0.83 -15.83
CA ASP A 304 -13.47 -1.49 -16.98
C ASP A 304 -12.40 -2.52 -16.54
N LEU A 305 -11.91 -2.47 -15.29
CA LEU A 305 -11.08 -3.57 -14.75
C LEU A 305 -11.84 -4.89 -14.72
N LEU A 306 -13.15 -4.89 -14.41
CA LEU A 306 -13.95 -6.11 -14.33
C LEU A 306 -14.14 -6.81 -15.69
N ARG A 307 -13.85 -6.13 -16.80
CA ARG A 307 -13.87 -6.70 -18.16
C ARG A 307 -12.55 -7.38 -18.53
N ASN A 308 -11.46 -7.15 -17.77
CA ASN A 308 -10.14 -7.66 -18.08
C ASN A 308 -9.87 -9.02 -17.44
N LEU A 309 -9.41 -10.00 -18.23
CA LEU A 309 -9.09 -11.34 -17.73
C LEU A 309 -7.91 -11.32 -16.74
N GLU A 310 -6.89 -10.50 -17.00
CA GLU A 310 -5.73 -10.35 -16.11
C GLU A 310 -6.13 -9.84 -14.71
N PHE A 311 -7.17 -8.99 -14.61
CA PHE A 311 -7.69 -8.55 -13.33
C PHE A 311 -8.23 -9.74 -12.54
N TRP A 312 -9.07 -10.58 -13.13
CA TRP A 312 -9.63 -11.77 -12.45
C TRP A 312 -8.56 -12.79 -12.06
N GLN A 313 -7.53 -12.98 -12.90
CA GLN A 313 -6.38 -13.83 -12.57
C GLN A 313 -5.65 -13.34 -11.31
N LEU A 314 -5.28 -12.06 -11.28
CA LEU A 314 -4.62 -11.44 -10.13
C LEU A 314 -5.53 -11.39 -8.91
N PHE A 315 -6.83 -11.13 -9.09
CA PHE A 315 -7.84 -11.10 -8.03
C PHE A 315 -7.96 -12.46 -7.34
N VAL A 316 -8.07 -13.56 -8.10
CA VAL A 316 -8.14 -14.91 -7.52
C VAL A 316 -6.84 -15.29 -6.79
N ILE A 317 -5.67 -15.00 -7.38
CA ILE A 317 -4.38 -15.24 -6.72
C ILE A 317 -4.25 -14.45 -5.42
N MET A 318 -4.61 -13.16 -5.43
CA MET A 318 -4.57 -12.33 -4.21
C MET A 318 -5.54 -12.85 -3.16
N GLY A 319 -6.74 -13.27 -3.55
CA GLY A 319 -7.74 -13.82 -2.64
C GLY A 319 -7.24 -15.08 -1.95
N ILE A 320 -6.78 -16.07 -2.72
CA ILE A 320 -6.28 -17.32 -2.14
C ILE A 320 -5.11 -17.03 -1.17
N LEU A 321 -4.07 -16.33 -1.62
CA LEU A 321 -2.87 -16.13 -0.80
C LEU A 321 -3.11 -15.18 0.40
N ALA A 322 -3.86 -14.09 0.21
CA ALA A 322 -4.17 -13.17 1.31
C ALA A 322 -5.19 -13.75 2.28
N GLY A 323 -6.16 -14.55 1.82
CA GLY A 323 -7.16 -15.21 2.65
C GLY A 323 -6.52 -16.24 3.59
N ILE A 324 -5.58 -17.05 3.10
CA ILE A 324 -4.78 -17.99 3.90
C ILE A 324 -3.96 -17.24 4.96
N GLY A 325 -3.28 -16.16 4.57
CA GLY A 325 -2.52 -15.33 5.50
C GLY A 325 -3.41 -14.65 6.54
N LEU A 326 -4.57 -14.11 6.16
CA LEU A 326 -5.54 -13.49 7.06
C LEU A 326 -6.14 -14.48 8.06
N MET A 327 -6.42 -15.73 7.65
CA MET A 327 -6.84 -16.78 8.58
C MET A 327 -5.78 -16.98 9.67
N THR A 328 -4.52 -17.16 9.28
CA THR A 328 -3.42 -17.35 10.23
C THR A 328 -3.24 -16.12 11.12
N ILE A 329 -3.21 -14.92 10.55
CA ILE A 329 -3.00 -13.65 11.28
C ILE A 329 -4.09 -13.43 12.34
N ASN A 330 -5.36 -13.64 12.00
CA ASN A 330 -6.47 -13.40 12.93
C ASN A 330 -6.59 -14.50 14.01
N ASN A 331 -6.19 -15.73 13.71
CA ASN A 331 -6.43 -16.88 14.59
C ASN A 331 -5.21 -17.37 15.37
N ILE A 332 -3.99 -16.86 15.10
CA ILE A 332 -2.77 -17.31 15.77
C ILE A 332 -2.86 -17.26 17.30
N GLY A 333 -3.57 -16.28 17.88
CA GLY A 333 -3.81 -16.21 19.32
C GLY A 333 -4.56 -17.42 19.87
N HIS A 334 -5.61 -17.86 19.17
CA HIS A 334 -6.35 -19.08 19.50
C HIS A 334 -5.50 -20.34 19.27
N SER A 335 -4.65 -20.38 18.23
CA SER A 335 -3.71 -21.49 18.02
C SER A 335 -2.67 -21.60 19.14
N VAL A 336 -2.12 -20.47 19.59
CA VAL A 336 -1.18 -20.37 20.72
C VAL A 336 -1.84 -20.81 22.03
N GLN A 337 -3.09 -20.38 22.26
CA GLN A 337 -3.89 -20.80 23.42
C GLN A 337 -4.08 -22.31 23.46
N ALA A 338 -4.61 -22.91 22.40
CA ALA A 338 -4.87 -24.34 22.34
C ALA A 338 -3.60 -25.18 22.57
N LEU A 339 -2.47 -24.83 21.93
CA LEU A 339 -1.23 -25.61 22.08
C LEU A 339 -0.60 -25.46 23.45
N TRP A 340 -0.55 -24.26 24.03
CA TRP A 340 0.07 -24.07 25.34
C TRP A 340 -0.78 -24.67 26.47
N GLN A 341 -2.10 -24.53 26.41
CA GLN A 341 -2.99 -25.16 27.39
C GLN A 341 -2.97 -26.70 27.31
N HIS A 342 -2.72 -27.28 26.14
CA HIS A 342 -2.52 -28.73 25.98
C HIS A 342 -1.11 -29.22 26.40
N PHE A 343 -0.11 -28.34 26.38
CA PHE A 343 1.29 -28.68 26.68
C PHE A 343 1.65 -28.49 28.16
N ASP A 344 1.05 -27.50 28.82
CA ASP A 344 1.26 -27.18 30.23
C ASP A 344 -0.06 -26.71 30.88
N ASP A 345 -0.74 -27.62 31.58
CA ASP A 345 -1.98 -27.36 32.33
C ASP A 345 -1.82 -26.28 33.42
N SER A 346 -0.57 -25.92 33.80
CA SER A 346 -0.27 -24.94 34.86
C SER A 346 0.00 -23.53 34.34
N ILE A 347 -0.06 -23.30 33.03
CA ILE A 347 0.28 -21.99 32.44
C ILE A 347 -0.66 -20.88 32.91
N SER A 348 -0.08 -19.76 33.37
CA SER A 348 -0.86 -18.58 33.76
C SER A 348 -1.33 -17.76 32.55
N ASN A 349 -2.52 -17.17 32.66
CA ASN A 349 -3.11 -16.32 31.60
C ASN A 349 -2.19 -15.15 31.19
N ASP A 350 -1.41 -14.58 32.11
CA ASP A 350 -0.40 -13.54 31.82
C ASP A 350 0.78 -14.08 31.00
N SER A 351 1.23 -15.31 31.28
CA SER A 351 2.26 -15.96 30.46
C SER A 351 1.74 -16.26 29.05
N LEU A 352 0.49 -16.71 28.93
CA LEU A 352 -0.16 -16.94 27.66
C LEU A 352 -0.34 -15.65 26.84
N LEU A 353 -0.75 -14.54 27.49
CA LEU A 353 -0.82 -13.21 26.89
C LEU A 353 0.52 -12.75 26.30
N LYS A 354 1.63 -12.97 27.02
CA LYS A 354 2.98 -12.64 26.55
C LYS A 354 3.38 -13.49 25.33
N LEU A 355 3.05 -14.77 25.33
CA LEU A 355 3.29 -15.68 24.20
C LEU A 355 2.49 -15.27 22.96
N GLN A 356 1.19 -14.96 23.09
CA GLN A 356 0.38 -14.49 21.98
C GLN A 356 0.92 -13.18 21.37
N ASN A 357 1.30 -12.21 22.22
CA ASN A 357 1.94 -10.97 21.79
C ASN A 357 3.29 -11.22 21.07
N LEU A 358 4.07 -12.22 21.49
CA LEU A 358 5.30 -12.63 20.81
C LEU A 358 5.01 -13.17 19.39
N HIS A 359 3.99 -14.01 19.22
CA HIS A 359 3.61 -14.53 17.90
C HIS A 359 3.12 -13.44 16.95
N VAL A 360 2.31 -12.49 17.45
CA VAL A 360 1.87 -11.30 16.68
C VAL A 360 3.06 -10.39 16.33
N SER A 361 4.02 -10.24 17.24
CA SER A 361 5.28 -9.53 17.00
C SER A 361 6.12 -10.18 15.89
N ILE A 362 6.30 -11.50 15.93
CA ILE A 362 7.02 -12.26 14.90
C ILE A 362 6.35 -12.11 13.52
N LEU A 363 5.02 -12.29 13.45
CA LEU A 363 4.23 -12.08 12.24
C LEU A 363 4.47 -10.68 11.64
N SER A 364 4.46 -9.65 12.50
CA SER A 364 4.59 -8.26 12.12
C SER A 364 5.99 -7.89 11.62
N VAL A 365 7.04 -8.35 12.31
CA VAL A 365 8.44 -8.14 11.88
C VAL A 365 8.72 -8.88 10.57
N CYS A 366 8.32 -10.14 10.44
CA CYS A 366 8.49 -10.89 9.19
C CYS A 366 7.67 -10.29 8.03
N SER A 367 6.48 -9.75 8.31
CA SER A 367 5.65 -9.01 7.33
C SER A 367 6.33 -7.71 6.88
N PHE A 368 6.92 -6.94 7.80
CA PHE A 368 7.73 -5.78 7.49
C PHE A 368 8.92 -6.15 6.57
N SER A 369 9.70 -7.16 6.94
CA SER A 369 10.81 -7.66 6.11
C SER A 369 10.35 -8.12 4.74
N GLY A 370 9.27 -8.91 4.66
CA GLY A 370 8.70 -9.39 3.40
C GLY A 370 8.26 -8.24 2.47
N ARG A 371 7.63 -7.19 3.02
CA ARG A 371 7.20 -6.00 2.25
C ARG A 371 8.38 -5.23 1.67
N LEU A 372 9.46 -5.06 2.43
CA LEU A 372 10.67 -4.41 1.95
C LEU A 372 11.39 -5.26 0.89
N MET A 373 11.55 -6.57 1.15
CA MET A 373 12.21 -7.50 0.24
C MET A 373 11.49 -7.61 -1.09
N SER A 374 10.16 -7.76 -1.12
CA SER A 374 9.42 -7.89 -2.38
C SER A 374 9.18 -6.54 -3.06
N GLY A 375 8.94 -5.47 -2.29
CA GLY A 375 8.77 -4.11 -2.80
C GLY A 375 10.02 -3.65 -3.56
N VAL A 376 11.17 -3.59 -2.89
CA VAL A 376 12.44 -3.15 -3.49
C VAL A 376 13.04 -4.23 -4.40
N GLY A 377 13.00 -5.50 -4.00
CA GLY A 377 13.59 -6.59 -4.77
C GLY A 377 12.86 -6.91 -6.08
N SER A 378 11.57 -6.59 -6.21
CA SER A 378 10.85 -6.76 -7.48
C SER A 378 11.36 -5.83 -8.59
N ASP A 379 11.92 -4.67 -8.25
CA ASP A 379 12.57 -3.79 -9.24
C ASP A 379 13.90 -4.39 -9.74
N PHE A 380 14.65 -5.08 -8.89
CA PHE A 380 15.86 -5.81 -9.29
C PHE A 380 15.50 -6.99 -10.22
N LEU A 381 14.45 -7.75 -9.89
CA LEU A 381 13.95 -8.88 -10.68
C LEU A 381 13.54 -8.47 -12.11
N VAL A 382 12.92 -7.30 -12.27
CA VAL A 382 12.57 -6.75 -13.59
C VAL A 382 13.80 -6.19 -14.32
N LYS A 383 14.62 -5.37 -13.65
CA LYS A 383 15.71 -4.62 -14.31
C LYS A 383 16.95 -5.45 -14.63
N VAL A 384 17.27 -6.45 -13.80
CA VAL A 384 18.52 -7.23 -13.89
C VAL A 384 18.28 -8.64 -14.39
N LEU A 385 17.17 -9.26 -13.98
CA LEU A 385 16.83 -10.64 -14.37
C LEU A 385 15.79 -10.71 -15.50
N HIS A 386 15.28 -9.55 -15.99
CA HIS A 386 14.27 -9.43 -17.04
C HIS A 386 13.01 -10.31 -16.83
N ALA A 387 12.70 -10.62 -15.57
CA ALA A 387 11.65 -11.54 -15.18
C ALA A 387 10.38 -10.80 -14.71
N SER A 388 9.21 -11.41 -14.96
CA SER A 388 7.92 -10.85 -14.51
C SER A 388 7.85 -10.77 -12.98
N ARG A 389 7.33 -9.66 -12.44
CA ARG A 389 7.06 -9.49 -11.00
C ARG A 389 6.15 -10.58 -10.42
N ILE A 390 5.39 -11.30 -11.25
CA ILE A 390 4.54 -12.44 -10.81
C ILE A 390 5.37 -13.58 -10.20
N TRP A 391 6.66 -13.71 -10.54
CA TRP A 391 7.55 -14.64 -9.82
C TRP A 391 7.66 -14.33 -8.33
N CYS A 392 7.45 -13.08 -7.90
CA CYS A 392 7.36 -12.77 -6.48
C CYS A 392 6.11 -13.38 -5.82
N LEU A 393 5.00 -13.51 -6.56
CA LEU A 393 3.79 -14.19 -6.06
C LEU A 393 4.02 -15.69 -5.92
N PHE A 394 4.82 -16.29 -6.81
CA PHE A 394 5.24 -17.68 -6.70
C PHE A 394 6.10 -17.92 -5.45
N VAL A 395 7.04 -17.02 -5.14
CA VAL A 395 7.84 -17.06 -3.90
C VAL A 395 6.92 -16.91 -2.67
N ALA A 396 5.99 -15.95 -2.66
CA ALA A 396 5.03 -15.79 -1.57
C ALA A 396 4.17 -17.04 -1.36
N GLY A 397 3.63 -17.63 -2.43
CA GLY A 397 2.86 -18.87 -2.38
C GLY A 397 3.66 -20.08 -1.89
N SER A 398 4.94 -20.16 -2.24
CA SER A 398 5.86 -21.20 -1.73
C SER A 398 6.06 -21.08 -0.22
N ILE A 399 6.29 -19.85 0.27
CA ILE A 399 6.45 -19.56 1.70
C ILE A 399 5.17 -19.90 2.47
N PHE A 400 4.00 -19.51 1.94
CA PHE A 400 2.72 -19.89 2.54
C PHE A 400 2.52 -21.40 2.58
N PHE A 401 2.82 -22.13 1.51
CA PHE A 401 2.64 -23.58 1.46
C PHE A 401 3.44 -24.29 2.57
N VAL A 402 4.70 -23.89 2.76
CA VAL A 402 5.53 -24.39 3.88
C VAL A 402 4.93 -23.97 5.23
N ALA A 403 4.49 -22.72 5.39
CA ALA A 403 3.89 -22.25 6.64
C ALA A 403 2.64 -23.04 7.06
N GLN A 404 1.73 -23.32 6.10
CA GLN A 404 0.51 -24.08 6.37
C GLN A 404 0.81 -25.57 6.62
N ILE A 405 1.81 -26.16 5.94
CA ILE A 405 2.29 -27.52 6.27
C ILE A 405 2.87 -27.58 7.68
N CYS A 406 3.69 -26.61 8.08
CA CYS A 406 4.20 -26.52 9.44
C CYS A 406 3.05 -26.44 10.46
N ALA A 407 2.04 -25.60 10.20
CA ALA A 407 0.89 -25.44 11.10
C ALA A 407 0.08 -26.73 11.33
N MET A 408 -0.05 -27.61 10.32
CA MET A 408 -0.75 -28.90 10.46
C MET A 408 0.04 -29.99 11.21
N ASN A 409 1.33 -29.79 11.46
CA ASN A 409 2.24 -30.83 11.96
C ASN A 409 2.99 -30.43 13.25
N ILE A 410 3.01 -29.14 13.61
CA ILE A 410 3.64 -28.66 14.83
C ILE A 410 2.73 -28.97 16.03
N ILE A 411 3.16 -29.93 16.84
CA ILE A 411 2.58 -30.24 18.15
C ILE A 411 3.29 -29.45 19.26
N ASN A 412 4.61 -29.27 19.15
CA ASN A 412 5.40 -28.55 20.17
C ASN A 412 5.20 -27.03 20.04
N PRO A 413 4.65 -26.32 21.06
CA PRO A 413 4.35 -24.90 20.99
C PRO A 413 5.58 -24.02 20.70
N HIS A 414 6.78 -24.41 21.14
CA HIS A 414 8.01 -23.64 20.87
C HIS A 414 8.34 -23.53 19.37
N MET A 415 7.89 -24.50 18.56
CA MET A 415 8.11 -24.48 17.10
C MET A 415 7.08 -23.63 16.35
N LEU A 416 5.98 -23.23 17.00
CA LEU A 416 4.89 -22.44 16.38
C LEU A 416 5.39 -21.08 15.85
N GLY A 417 6.53 -20.58 16.36
CA GLY A 417 7.20 -19.38 15.85
C GLY A 417 7.58 -19.47 14.36
N PHE A 418 7.85 -20.68 13.83
CA PHE A 418 8.07 -20.88 12.39
C PHE A 418 6.81 -20.61 11.57
N VAL A 419 5.63 -20.99 12.07
CA VAL A 419 4.34 -20.71 11.41
C VAL A 419 4.08 -19.21 11.37
N SER A 420 4.28 -18.52 12.50
CA SER A 420 4.18 -17.06 12.60
C SER A 420 5.16 -16.36 11.66
N GLY A 421 6.43 -16.75 11.67
CA GLY A 421 7.47 -16.12 10.86
C GLY A 421 7.27 -16.31 9.36
N LEU A 422 7.01 -17.55 8.92
CA LEU A 422 6.77 -17.84 7.50
C LEU A 422 5.46 -17.21 7.00
N SER A 423 4.37 -17.29 7.77
CA SER A 423 3.10 -16.66 7.36
C SER A 423 3.23 -15.14 7.27
N GLY A 424 3.94 -14.53 8.22
CA GLY A 424 4.26 -13.10 8.19
C GLY A 424 5.09 -12.74 6.96
N LEU A 425 6.16 -13.48 6.70
CA LEU A 425 7.04 -13.27 5.55
C LEU A 425 6.29 -13.39 4.23
N GLY A 426 5.51 -14.46 4.02
CA GLY A 426 4.74 -14.69 2.80
C GLY A 426 3.67 -13.61 2.58
N TYR A 427 2.97 -13.21 3.64
CA TYR A 427 1.97 -12.15 3.60
C TYR A 427 2.58 -10.77 3.35
N GLY A 428 3.74 -10.50 3.93
CA GLY A 428 4.52 -9.30 3.64
C GLY A 428 4.99 -9.27 2.19
N PHE A 429 5.52 -10.39 1.69
CA PHE A 429 5.99 -10.53 0.31
C PHE A 429 4.85 -10.29 -0.70
N LEU A 430 3.67 -10.87 -0.43
CA LEU A 430 2.44 -10.66 -1.19
C LEU A 430 2.08 -9.17 -1.26
N PHE A 431 1.85 -8.52 -0.12
CA PHE A 431 1.39 -7.12 -0.08
C PHE A 431 2.45 -6.08 -0.48
N GLY A 432 3.75 -6.43 -0.47
CA GLY A 432 4.82 -5.54 -0.93
C GLY A 432 4.92 -5.43 -2.46
N VAL A 433 4.67 -6.53 -3.20
CA VAL A 433 4.81 -6.54 -4.67
C VAL A 433 3.49 -6.27 -5.41
N PHE A 434 2.36 -6.64 -4.82
CA PHE A 434 1.05 -6.56 -5.49
C PHE A 434 0.66 -5.14 -5.99
N PRO A 435 0.91 -4.04 -5.23
CA PRO A 435 0.64 -2.69 -5.73
C PRO A 435 1.43 -2.34 -6.99
N SER A 436 2.68 -2.81 -7.09
CA SER A 436 3.53 -2.61 -8.27
C SER A 436 3.01 -3.40 -9.47
N ILE A 437 2.55 -4.64 -9.26
CA ILE A 437 1.91 -5.44 -10.32
C ILE A 437 0.63 -4.76 -10.83
N VAL A 438 -0.23 -4.27 -9.93
CA VAL A 438 -1.47 -3.55 -10.31
C VAL A 438 -1.16 -2.26 -11.09
N ALA A 439 -0.12 -1.52 -10.70
CA ALA A 439 0.34 -0.33 -11.43
C ALA A 439 0.88 -0.64 -12.83
N GLU A 440 1.61 -1.75 -12.98
CA GLU A 440 2.20 -2.21 -14.25
C GLU A 440 1.13 -2.78 -15.22
N SER A 441 0.14 -3.52 -14.71
CA SER A 441 -0.94 -4.12 -15.51
C SER A 441 -2.04 -3.14 -15.92
N PHE A 442 -2.43 -2.19 -15.06
CA PHE A 442 -3.65 -1.37 -15.28
C PHE A 442 -3.40 0.13 -15.35
N GLY A 443 -2.17 0.59 -15.10
CA GLY A 443 -1.79 2.00 -15.19
C GLY A 443 -1.66 2.70 -13.84
N ILE A 444 -0.80 3.72 -13.81
CA ILE A 444 -0.46 4.45 -12.58
C ILE A 444 -1.50 5.50 -12.16
N HIS A 445 -2.26 6.07 -13.11
CA HIS A 445 -3.14 7.21 -12.84
C HIS A 445 -4.44 6.81 -12.14
N GLY A 446 -4.87 5.55 -12.29
CA GLY A 446 -6.00 4.94 -11.57
C GLY A 446 -5.60 4.10 -10.34
N LEU A 447 -4.32 4.10 -9.93
CA LEU A 447 -3.79 3.12 -8.97
C LEU A 447 -4.57 3.04 -7.65
N SER A 448 -5.06 4.15 -7.11
CA SER A 448 -5.89 4.19 -5.89
C SER A 448 -7.18 3.35 -6.03
N GLN A 449 -7.85 3.45 -7.17
CA GLN A 449 -9.09 2.75 -7.48
C GLN A 449 -8.83 1.28 -7.80
N ASN A 450 -7.80 1.02 -8.61
CA ASN A 450 -7.43 -0.31 -9.07
C ASN A 450 -6.93 -1.17 -7.89
N TRP A 451 -6.15 -0.57 -6.99
CA TRP A 451 -5.74 -1.18 -5.73
C TRP A 451 -6.92 -1.44 -4.80
N GLY A 452 -7.78 -0.43 -4.58
CA GLY A 452 -8.96 -0.55 -3.71
C GLY A 452 -9.97 -1.61 -4.17
N LEU A 453 -10.08 -1.85 -5.48
CA LEU A 453 -10.88 -2.93 -6.04
C LEU A 453 -10.18 -4.29 -5.87
N MET A 454 -8.86 -4.36 -6.06
CA MET A 454 -8.07 -5.58 -5.87
C MET A 454 -8.08 -6.06 -4.40
N THR A 455 -8.03 -5.14 -3.42
CA THR A 455 -8.09 -5.49 -1.98
C THR A 455 -9.43 -6.06 -1.53
N MET A 456 -10.50 -5.98 -2.34
CA MET A 456 -11.75 -6.70 -2.07
C MET A 456 -11.57 -8.22 -2.04
N SER A 457 -10.62 -8.77 -2.79
CA SER A 457 -10.42 -10.23 -2.88
C SER A 457 -10.02 -10.87 -1.53
N PRO A 458 -9.05 -10.30 -0.76
CA PRO A 458 -8.80 -10.66 0.63
C PRO A 458 -10.04 -10.64 1.55
N VAL A 459 -11.03 -9.79 1.29
CA VAL A 459 -12.29 -9.78 2.08
C VAL A 459 -13.07 -11.06 1.80
N LEU A 460 -13.38 -11.34 0.54
CA LEU A 460 -14.22 -12.49 0.16
C LEU A 460 -13.60 -13.81 0.64
N SER A 461 -12.32 -14.01 0.30
CA SER A 461 -11.54 -15.19 0.67
C SER A 461 -11.25 -15.29 2.17
N GLY A 462 -10.83 -14.18 2.79
CA GLY A 462 -10.50 -14.13 4.22
C GLY A 462 -11.71 -14.42 5.10
N ASN A 463 -12.91 -13.93 4.74
CA ASN A 463 -14.15 -14.27 5.45
C ASN A 463 -14.41 -15.79 5.43
N ILE A 464 -14.27 -16.43 4.26
CA ILE A 464 -14.48 -17.88 4.12
C ILE A 464 -13.52 -18.66 5.04
N PHE A 465 -12.21 -18.40 4.96
CA PHE A 465 -11.24 -19.16 5.76
C PHE A 465 -11.32 -18.88 7.27
N ASN A 466 -11.59 -17.64 7.69
CA ASN A 466 -11.73 -17.30 9.11
C ASN A 466 -12.99 -17.88 9.75
N LEU A 467 -14.13 -17.83 9.04
CA LEU A 467 -15.36 -18.46 9.54
C LEU A 467 -15.21 -19.99 9.57
N PHE A 468 -14.56 -20.58 8.57
CA PHE A 468 -14.25 -22.01 8.59
C PHE A 468 -13.35 -22.40 9.77
N TYR A 469 -12.28 -21.63 10.04
CA TYR A 469 -11.45 -21.83 11.24
C TYR A 469 -12.30 -21.73 12.52
N GLY A 470 -13.15 -20.70 12.64
CA GLY A 470 -14.01 -20.49 13.81
C GLY A 470 -14.91 -21.69 14.07
N VAL A 471 -15.60 -22.19 13.03
CA VAL A 471 -16.48 -23.36 13.14
C VAL A 471 -15.72 -24.63 13.51
N VAL A 472 -14.54 -24.87 12.91
CA VAL A 472 -13.68 -26.02 13.25
C VAL A 472 -13.22 -25.95 14.69
N PHE A 473 -12.82 -24.78 15.18
CA PHE A 473 -12.34 -24.60 16.55
C PHE A 473 -13.49 -24.72 17.57
N ASP A 474 -14.66 -24.14 17.27
CA ASP A 474 -15.85 -24.23 18.11
C ASP A 474 -16.37 -25.68 18.24
N GLN A 475 -16.21 -26.52 17.20
CA GLN A 475 -16.59 -27.94 17.23
C GLN A 475 -15.77 -28.78 18.23
N HIS A 476 -14.51 -28.41 18.47
CA HIS A 476 -13.63 -29.07 19.44
C HIS A 476 -13.58 -28.31 20.79
N SER A 477 -14.29 -27.18 20.89
CA SER A 477 -14.34 -26.39 22.12
C SER A 477 -15.33 -26.96 23.14
N VAL A 478 -14.91 -27.01 24.40
CA VAL A 478 -15.78 -27.37 25.54
C VAL A 478 -16.24 -26.10 26.23
N VAL A 479 -17.54 -26.03 26.55
CA VAL A 479 -18.11 -24.94 27.34
C VAL A 479 -17.87 -25.23 28.83
N GLY A 480 -17.00 -24.46 29.46
CA GLY A 480 -16.72 -24.52 30.89
C GLY A 480 -17.88 -23.99 31.75
N PRO A 481 -17.85 -24.24 33.07
CA PRO A 481 -18.95 -23.89 33.98
C PRO A 481 -19.26 -22.38 34.06
N ASN A 482 -18.29 -21.52 33.70
CA ASN A 482 -18.44 -20.07 33.66
C ASN A 482 -18.95 -19.54 32.29
N GLY A 483 -19.33 -20.44 31.37
CA GLY A 483 -19.70 -20.10 29.99
C GLY A 483 -18.52 -19.83 29.05
N GLU A 484 -17.28 -20.03 29.52
CA GLU A 484 -16.05 -19.90 28.74
C GLU A 484 -15.93 -21.05 27.74
N ARG A 485 -15.44 -20.76 26.52
CA ARG A 485 -15.11 -21.78 25.53
C ARG A 485 -13.60 -21.90 25.41
N SER A 486 -13.08 -23.10 25.61
CA SER A 486 -11.67 -23.42 25.38
C SER A 486 -11.56 -24.76 24.67
N CYS A 487 -10.52 -24.94 23.86
CA CYS A 487 -10.22 -26.20 23.21
C CYS A 487 -8.89 -26.74 23.75
N ILE A 488 -8.97 -27.90 24.40
CA ILE A 488 -7.85 -28.54 25.11
C ILE A 488 -7.20 -29.68 24.30
N GLU A 489 -7.61 -29.88 23.04
CA GLU A 489 -7.08 -30.92 22.15
C GLU A 489 -5.83 -30.47 21.37
N GLY A 490 -5.29 -29.29 21.70
CA GLY A 490 -4.06 -28.76 21.11
C GLY A 490 -4.17 -28.55 19.60
N LEU A 491 -3.43 -29.37 18.84
CA LEU A 491 -3.33 -29.25 17.38
C LEU A 491 -4.66 -29.58 16.67
N GLU A 492 -5.42 -30.57 17.16
CA GLU A 492 -6.65 -31.02 16.48
C GLU A 492 -7.75 -29.95 16.49
N CYS A 493 -7.73 -29.04 17.48
CA CYS A 493 -8.59 -27.84 17.54
C CYS A 493 -8.63 -27.02 16.26
N TYR A 494 -7.57 -27.05 15.43
CA TYR A 494 -7.51 -26.27 14.20
C TYR A 494 -6.93 -27.01 12.99
N ARG A 495 -6.46 -28.25 13.15
CA ARG A 495 -5.74 -29.00 12.10
C ARG A 495 -6.51 -29.06 10.78
N SER A 496 -7.82 -29.31 10.85
CA SER A 496 -8.74 -29.35 9.71
C SER A 496 -8.86 -28.01 8.98
N ALA A 497 -8.75 -26.87 9.67
CA ALA A 497 -8.75 -25.55 9.06
C ALA A 497 -7.49 -25.33 8.20
N TYR A 498 -6.32 -25.71 8.73
CA TYR A 498 -5.06 -25.63 7.99
C TYR A 498 -4.97 -26.64 6.84
N LEU A 499 -5.64 -27.79 6.92
CA LEU A 499 -5.73 -28.73 5.79
C LEU A 499 -6.42 -28.10 4.57
N VAL A 500 -7.51 -27.37 4.79
CA VAL A 500 -8.22 -26.64 3.73
C VAL A 500 -7.35 -25.51 3.17
N THR A 501 -6.56 -24.80 3.99
CA THR A 501 -5.64 -23.77 3.47
C THR A 501 -4.43 -24.35 2.74
N VAL A 502 -3.93 -25.55 3.07
CA VAL A 502 -2.90 -26.23 2.27
C VAL A 502 -3.42 -26.58 0.87
N ALA A 503 -4.64 -27.13 0.78
CA ALA A 503 -5.28 -27.42 -0.51
C ALA A 503 -5.52 -26.14 -1.33
N ALA A 504 -6.00 -25.06 -0.68
CA ALA A 504 -6.15 -23.75 -1.32
C ALA A 504 -4.79 -23.17 -1.78
N CYS A 505 -3.74 -23.32 -0.98
CA CYS A 505 -2.40 -22.84 -1.32
C CYS A 505 -1.82 -23.56 -2.54
N ALA A 506 -2.02 -24.88 -2.64
CA ALA A 506 -1.64 -25.67 -3.82
C ALA A 506 -2.38 -25.20 -5.08
N LEU A 507 -3.67 -24.88 -4.97
CA LEU A 507 -4.44 -24.28 -6.06
C LEU A 507 -3.91 -22.89 -6.45
N GLY A 508 -3.64 -22.01 -5.48
CA GLY A 508 -3.07 -20.69 -5.73
C GLY A 508 -1.69 -20.75 -6.39
N PHE A 509 -0.86 -21.72 -6.00
CA PHE A 509 0.44 -21.99 -6.60
C PHE A 509 0.31 -22.45 -8.07
N ALA A 510 -0.59 -23.41 -8.34
CA ALA A 510 -0.87 -23.89 -9.69
C ALA A 510 -1.42 -22.77 -10.60
N LEU A 511 -2.33 -21.94 -10.09
CA LEU A 511 -2.85 -20.77 -10.81
C LEU A 511 -1.75 -19.74 -11.09
N THR A 512 -0.86 -19.48 -10.14
CA THR A 512 0.27 -18.54 -10.33
C THR A 512 1.22 -19.05 -11.42
N LEU A 513 1.58 -20.34 -11.41
CA LEU A 513 2.38 -20.96 -12.48
C LEU A 513 1.68 -20.92 -13.84
N TRP A 514 0.36 -21.13 -13.87
CA TRP A 514 -0.42 -21.04 -15.10
C TRP A 514 -0.43 -19.62 -15.67
N VAL A 515 -0.59 -18.58 -14.84
CA VAL A 515 -0.50 -17.17 -15.26
C VAL A 515 0.90 -16.83 -15.77
N ILE A 516 1.97 -17.27 -15.10
CA ILE A 516 3.35 -17.07 -15.57
C ILE A 516 3.54 -17.71 -16.95
N ARG A 517 3.08 -18.95 -17.15
CA ARG A 517 3.12 -19.64 -18.45
C ARG A 517 2.29 -18.91 -19.51
N HIS A 518 1.10 -18.44 -19.16
CA HIS A 518 0.22 -17.71 -20.07
C HIS A 518 0.87 -16.41 -20.58
N GLN A 519 1.38 -15.58 -19.66
CA GLN A 519 2.10 -14.34 -20.02
C GLN A 519 3.35 -14.62 -20.87
N TRP A 520 4.11 -15.68 -20.56
CA TRP A 520 5.29 -16.05 -21.34
C TRP A 520 4.92 -16.46 -22.78
N VAL A 521 3.87 -17.26 -22.96
CA VAL A 521 3.36 -17.64 -24.30
C VAL A 521 2.84 -16.42 -25.08
N GLN A 522 2.17 -15.48 -24.42
CA GLN A 522 1.74 -14.23 -25.07
C GLN A 522 2.94 -13.40 -25.54
N ARG A 523 3.93 -13.14 -24.67
CA ARG A 523 5.15 -12.41 -25.03
C ARG A 523 5.88 -13.03 -26.23
N GLN A 524 5.91 -14.37 -26.33
CA GLN A 524 6.48 -15.05 -27.50
C GLN A 524 5.65 -14.90 -28.79
N ARG A 525 4.32 -14.80 -28.70
CA ARG A 525 3.46 -14.51 -29.87
C ARG A 525 3.64 -13.08 -30.33
N ASP A 526 3.68 -12.12 -29.40
CA ASP A 526 3.87 -10.71 -29.69
C ASP A 526 5.24 -10.42 -30.31
N ALA A 527 6.29 -11.12 -29.87
CA ALA A 527 7.62 -11.06 -30.49
C ALA A 527 7.56 -11.54 -31.95
N LYS A 528 7.05 -12.76 -32.19
CA LYS A 528 6.90 -13.31 -33.55
C LYS A 528 6.06 -12.45 -34.48
N SER A 529 5.03 -11.78 -33.95
CA SER A 529 4.19 -10.87 -34.75
C SER A 529 4.90 -9.55 -35.10
N LYS A 530 5.95 -9.15 -34.36
CA LYS A 530 6.78 -7.98 -34.70
C LYS A 530 7.87 -8.35 -35.70
N ASP A 531 8.50 -9.50 -35.53
CA ASP A 531 9.51 -10.01 -36.45
C ASP A 531 8.90 -10.21 -37.85
N GLY A 532 7.70 -10.82 -37.94
CA GLY A 532 6.93 -10.97 -39.18
C GLY A 532 6.25 -9.70 -39.72
N HIS A 533 6.58 -8.51 -39.19
CA HIS A 533 6.24 -7.21 -39.78
C HIS A 533 7.50 -6.41 -40.18
N LEU A 534 8.67 -7.04 -40.12
CA LEU A 534 9.95 -6.51 -40.61
C LEU A 534 10.46 -7.28 -41.84
N GLU A 535 9.74 -8.32 -42.29
CA GLU A 535 10.05 -9.15 -43.46
C GLU A 535 9.11 -8.90 -44.67
N ASP A 536 8.06 -8.08 -44.50
CA ASP A 536 7.13 -7.57 -45.53
C ASP A 536 7.37 -6.08 -45.82
#